data_AF-A0A956CX70-F1
#
_entry.id   AF-A0A956CX70-F1
#
_cell.length_a   1.000
_cell.length_b   1.000
_cell.length_c   1.000
_cell.angle_alpha   90.00
_cell.angle_beta   90.00
_cell.angle_gamma   90.00
#
_symmetry.space_group_name_H-M   'P 1'
#
loop_
_entity.id
_entity.type
_entity.pdbx_description
1 polymer ?
#
loop_
_entity_poly.entity_id
_entity_poly.type
_entity_poly.pdbx_seq_one_letter_code
_entity_poly.pdbx_strand_id
1 'polypeptide(L)'
;MIAMLTGELVHQSANRGVLDVNGVGYEVFATTATLGRWSLAGRVRVHVSTQVREDAITLYGFDDDAERAAFLAAQVRHRAVREGYSFLEGEALLIRVCADLSLGRTVELARGVEELSNLAAAFQFRRYRVLARLVGSALEEEPDVPLLLAMREEDASPMAARVAACLLGGPPVRDAMDRLLYEGLSARWRSRVEPLEAGRDPSWVFDPGRRVVYLPERAPSATPLALRILDGLFEAGGAASLPEVARFGWDIDEYHQLRDSKRVHVAIRRLRRAIEDDPSKPTRLVTTEEGYGFCGDAPPARIRPR
;
A
#
# COMPACT_ATOMS: atom_id res chain seq x y z
N MET A 1 -30.68 6.65 14.19
CA MET A 1 -29.73 7.25 13.22
C MET A 1 -29.88 6.51 11.90
N ILE A 2 -30.00 7.22 10.77
CA ILE A 2 -30.10 6.63 9.42
C ILE A 2 -28.69 6.63 8.82
N ALA A 3 -28.14 5.45 8.55
CA ALA A 3 -26.78 5.30 8.01
C ALA A 3 -26.78 5.04 6.49
N MET A 4 -27.88 4.54 5.94
CA MET A 4 -28.02 4.22 4.54
C MET A 4 -29.49 4.24 4.14
N LEU A 5 -29.78 4.65 2.91
CA LEU A 5 -31.09 4.52 2.28
C LEU A 5 -30.95 3.75 0.96
N THR A 6 -31.99 3.02 0.57
CA THR A 6 -32.08 2.38 -0.74
C THR A 6 -33.51 2.50 -1.25
N GLY A 7 -33.71 3.21 -2.35
CA GLY A 7 -35.03 3.59 -2.85
C GLY A 7 -34.97 4.16 -4.26
N GLU A 8 -36.11 4.58 -4.79
CA GLU A 8 -36.20 5.21 -6.11
C GLU A 8 -35.97 6.72 -6.00
N LEU A 9 -35.12 7.28 -6.87
CA LEU A 9 -34.95 8.73 -6.94
C LEU A 9 -36.15 9.35 -7.66
N VAL A 10 -37.06 9.97 -6.90
CA VAL A 10 -38.32 10.55 -7.39
C VAL A 10 -38.24 12.04 -7.67
N HIS A 11 -37.27 12.74 -7.07
CA HIS A 11 -37.01 14.15 -7.33
C HIS A 11 -35.53 14.47 -7.19
N GLN A 12 -35.04 15.41 -8.01
CA GLN A 12 -33.68 15.91 -7.94
C GLN A 12 -33.67 17.43 -8.19
N SER A 13 -32.89 18.14 -7.38
CA SER A 13 -32.63 19.57 -7.51
C SER A 13 -31.12 19.84 -7.39
N ALA A 14 -30.70 21.11 -7.40
CA ALA A 14 -29.28 21.46 -7.43
C ALA A 14 -28.46 20.97 -6.21
N ASN A 15 -29.09 20.81 -5.04
CA ASN A 15 -28.38 20.48 -3.79
C ASN A 15 -29.04 19.36 -2.96
N ARG A 16 -30.11 18.76 -3.47
CA ARG A 16 -30.83 17.69 -2.78
C ARG A 16 -31.60 16.79 -3.75
N GLY A 17 -31.79 15.54 -3.34
CA GLY A 17 -32.67 14.57 -3.98
C GLY A 17 -33.71 14.04 -2.99
N VAL A 18 -34.82 13.53 -3.50
CA VAL A 18 -35.84 12.83 -2.70
C VAL A 18 -35.87 11.37 -3.14
N LEU A 19 -35.63 10.47 -2.18
CA LEU A 19 -35.72 9.02 -2.39
C LEU A 19 -37.06 8.52 -1.84
N ASP A 20 -37.82 7.82 -2.68
CA ASP A 20 -38.93 6.99 -2.22
C ASP A 20 -38.38 5.65 -1.71
N VAL A 21 -38.48 5.44 -0.40
CA VAL A 21 -38.14 4.18 0.26
C VAL A 21 -39.42 3.59 0.85
N ASN A 22 -40.04 2.67 0.11
CA ASN A 22 -41.27 1.98 0.48
C ASN A 22 -42.45 2.93 0.82
N GLY A 23 -42.64 3.97 0.01
CA GLY A 23 -43.71 4.96 0.15
C GLY A 23 -43.34 6.17 1.03
N VAL A 24 -42.12 6.23 1.56
CA VAL A 24 -41.62 7.35 2.37
C VAL A 24 -40.59 8.15 1.59
N GLY A 25 -40.90 9.43 1.33
CA GLY A 25 -40.00 10.36 0.66
C GLY A 25 -38.94 10.94 1.60
N TYR A 26 -37.71 10.47 1.51
CA TYR A 26 -36.56 11.01 2.25
C TYR A 26 -35.86 12.09 1.44
N GLU A 27 -35.91 13.34 1.91
CA GLU A 27 -35.09 14.42 1.37
C GLU A 27 -33.65 14.29 1.87
N VAL A 28 -32.70 14.26 0.94
CA VAL A 28 -31.28 14.08 1.22
C VAL A 28 -30.47 15.17 0.51
N PHE A 29 -29.69 15.93 1.28
CA PHE A 29 -28.75 16.92 0.76
C PHE A 29 -27.50 16.22 0.25
N ALA A 30 -27.05 16.57 -0.95
CA ALA A 30 -25.86 15.99 -1.55
C ALA A 30 -25.18 17.00 -2.48
N THR A 31 -23.91 16.77 -2.79
CA THR A 31 -23.18 17.64 -3.72
C THR A 31 -23.72 17.47 -5.14
N THR A 32 -23.54 18.47 -6.01
CA THR A 32 -23.90 18.37 -7.43
C THR A 32 -23.22 17.18 -8.11
N ALA A 33 -21.96 16.89 -7.74
CA ALA A 33 -21.22 15.73 -8.25
C ALA A 33 -21.85 14.39 -7.83
N THR A 34 -22.23 14.26 -6.55
CA THR A 34 -22.94 13.07 -6.03
C THR A 34 -24.29 12.89 -6.71
N LEU A 35 -25.08 13.97 -6.80
CA LEU A 35 -26.39 13.95 -7.45
C LEU A 35 -26.28 13.58 -8.93
N GLY A 36 -25.27 14.09 -9.64
CA GLY A 36 -25.04 13.76 -11.05
C GLY A 36 -24.77 12.27 -11.30
N ARG A 37 -24.37 11.50 -10.29
CA ARG A 37 -24.20 10.04 -10.37
C ARG A 37 -25.49 9.27 -10.13
N TRP A 38 -26.50 9.92 -9.55
CA TRP A 38 -27.80 9.30 -9.32
C TRP A 38 -28.69 9.45 -10.56
N SER A 39 -29.16 8.32 -11.10
CA SER A 39 -30.11 8.34 -12.22
C SER A 39 -31.52 8.67 -11.74
N LEU A 40 -32.15 9.67 -12.36
CA LEU A 40 -33.57 9.98 -12.13
C LEU A 40 -34.44 8.78 -12.51
N ALA A 41 -35.43 8.44 -11.67
CA ALA A 41 -36.26 7.23 -11.81
C ALA A 41 -35.49 5.89 -11.72
N GLY A 42 -34.25 5.91 -11.22
CA GLY A 42 -33.47 4.72 -10.89
C GLY A 42 -33.55 4.38 -9.41
N ARG A 43 -33.39 3.09 -9.09
CA ARG A 43 -33.15 2.64 -7.71
C ARG A 43 -31.71 2.98 -7.33
N VAL A 44 -31.56 3.82 -6.32
CA VAL A 44 -30.28 4.31 -5.81
C VAL A 44 -30.03 3.80 -4.40
N ARG A 45 -28.76 3.53 -4.08
CA ARG A 45 -28.29 3.29 -2.71
C ARG A 45 -27.45 4.49 -2.30
N VAL A 46 -27.75 5.05 -1.14
CA VAL A 46 -27.13 6.29 -0.65
C VAL A 46 -26.61 6.07 0.76
N HIS A 47 -25.33 6.37 0.97
CA HIS A 47 -24.73 6.44 2.30
C HIS A 47 -25.18 7.72 2.98
N VAL A 48 -25.62 7.66 4.23
CA VAL A 48 -26.28 8.79 4.91
C VAL A 48 -25.56 9.16 6.21
N SER A 49 -25.32 10.45 6.39
CA SER A 49 -25.06 11.06 7.69
C SER A 49 -26.32 11.78 8.17
N THR A 50 -26.90 11.31 9.28
CA THR A 50 -28.05 11.97 9.92
C THR A 50 -27.57 12.99 10.93
N GLN A 51 -27.96 14.25 10.76
CA GLN A 51 -27.81 15.28 11.80
C GLN A 51 -29.16 15.54 12.46
N VAL A 52 -29.20 15.41 13.78
CA VAL A 52 -30.37 15.73 14.60
C VAL A 52 -30.05 17.00 15.38
N ARG A 53 -30.89 18.02 15.20
CA ARG A 53 -30.93 19.25 15.97
C ARG A 53 -32.28 19.33 16.67
N GLU A 54 -32.47 20.32 17.54
CA GLU A 54 -33.71 20.48 18.32
C GLU A 54 -34.95 20.69 17.43
N ASP A 55 -34.78 21.37 16.30
CA ASP A 55 -35.83 21.79 15.38
C ASP A 55 -35.81 21.06 14.03
N ALA A 56 -34.78 20.23 13.76
CA ALA A 56 -34.57 19.64 12.44
C ALA A 56 -33.85 18.29 12.47
N ILE A 57 -34.23 17.41 11.55
CA ILE A 57 -33.46 16.22 11.16
C ILE A 57 -33.02 16.41 9.72
N THR A 58 -31.71 16.45 9.50
CA THR A 58 -31.12 16.64 8.16
C THR A 58 -30.34 15.40 7.75
N LEU A 59 -30.58 14.94 6.52
CA LEU A 59 -29.85 13.82 5.93
C LEU A 59 -28.87 14.35 4.88
N TYR A 60 -27.59 14.01 5.03
CA TYR A 60 -26.56 14.24 4.02
C TYR A 60 -26.22 12.92 3.32
N GLY A 61 -26.30 12.91 2.00
CA GLY A 61 -26.13 11.74 1.15
C GLY A 61 -24.79 11.74 0.42
N PHE A 62 -24.22 10.54 0.32
CA PHE A 62 -22.93 10.27 -0.30
C PHE A 62 -23.05 9.04 -1.20
N ASP A 63 -22.26 9.04 -2.28
CA ASP A 63 -22.25 7.93 -3.24
C ASP A 63 -21.47 6.73 -2.70
N ASP A 64 -20.41 7.03 -1.94
CA ASP A 64 -19.50 6.06 -1.34
C ASP A 64 -19.35 6.32 0.17
N ASP A 65 -19.09 5.27 0.95
CA ASP A 65 -18.84 5.40 2.38
C ASP A 65 -17.59 6.22 2.70
N ALA A 66 -16.57 6.20 1.84
CA ALA A 66 -15.37 7.03 1.97
C ALA A 66 -15.71 8.52 1.88
N GLU A 67 -16.63 8.93 0.99
CA GLU A 67 -17.10 10.32 0.94
C GLU A 67 -17.81 10.72 2.23
N ARG A 68 -18.66 9.82 2.77
CA ARG A 68 -19.33 10.03 4.05
C ARG A 68 -18.33 10.11 5.20
N ALA A 69 -17.32 9.23 5.22
CA ALA A 69 -16.29 9.20 6.24
C ALA A 69 -15.45 10.48 6.23
N ALA A 70 -15.05 10.98 5.05
CA ALA A 70 -14.35 12.25 4.91
C ALA A 70 -15.18 13.43 5.45
N PHE A 71 -16.48 13.46 5.17
CA PHE A 71 -17.40 14.47 5.70
C PHE A 71 -17.51 14.42 7.23
N LEU A 72 -17.70 13.24 7.81
CA LEU A 72 -17.76 13.06 9.27
C LEU A 72 -16.44 13.45 9.93
N ALA A 73 -15.32 13.03 9.36
CA ALA A 73 -13.99 13.39 9.81
C ALA A 73 -13.80 14.91 9.83
N ALA A 74 -14.23 15.64 8.80
CA ALA A 74 -14.14 17.10 8.78
C ALA A 74 -14.94 17.75 9.94
N GLN A 75 -16.12 17.22 10.28
CA GLN A 75 -16.92 17.71 11.40
C GLN A 75 -16.27 17.45 12.76
N VAL A 76 -15.79 16.23 12.96
CA VAL A 76 -15.05 15.85 14.18
C VAL A 76 -13.82 16.72 14.33
N ARG A 77 -13.06 16.91 13.25
CA ARG A 77 -11.87 17.76 13.24
C ARG A 77 -12.18 19.21 13.62
N HIS A 78 -13.20 19.81 13.01
CA HIS A 78 -13.60 21.19 13.32
C HIS A 78 -13.90 21.35 14.81
N ARG A 79 -14.63 20.38 15.40
CA ARG A 79 -14.93 20.38 16.83
C ARG A 79 -13.66 20.20 17.67
N ALA A 80 -12.80 19.24 17.31
CA ALA A 80 -11.57 18.95 18.00
C ALA A 80 -10.61 20.15 18.03
N VAL A 81 -10.45 20.85 16.91
CA VAL A 81 -9.63 22.09 16.84
C VAL A 81 -10.19 23.17 17.75
N ARG A 82 -11.50 23.41 17.69
CA ARG A 82 -12.17 24.43 18.51
C ARG A 82 -12.05 24.14 20.01
N GLU A 83 -12.07 22.86 20.39
CA GLU A 83 -12.02 22.40 21.78
C GLU A 83 -10.59 22.06 22.26
N GLY A 84 -9.58 22.14 21.39
CA GLY A 84 -8.18 21.87 21.72
C GLY A 84 -7.83 20.39 21.88
N TYR A 85 -8.58 19.48 21.26
CA TYR A 85 -8.38 18.03 21.36
C TYR A 85 -7.50 17.48 20.22
N SER A 86 -6.19 17.72 20.30
CA SER A 86 -5.21 17.38 19.25
C SER A 86 -5.18 15.89 18.87
N PHE A 87 -5.41 14.99 19.83
CA PHE A 87 -5.45 13.55 19.53
C PHE A 87 -6.65 13.21 18.62
N LEU A 88 -7.82 13.77 18.92
CA LEU A 88 -9.04 13.59 18.14
C LEU A 88 -8.94 14.28 16.77
N GLU A 89 -8.26 15.43 16.71
CA GLU A 89 -7.89 16.06 15.44
C GLU A 89 -7.06 15.10 14.56
N GLY A 90 -6.09 14.41 15.16
CA GLY A 90 -5.25 13.42 14.47
C GLY A 90 -6.02 12.22 13.95
N GLU A 91 -6.95 11.65 14.73
CA GLU A 91 -7.81 10.55 14.25
C GLU A 91 -8.71 11.01 13.09
N ALA A 92 -9.28 12.21 13.19
CA ALA A 92 -10.10 12.77 12.13
C ALA A 92 -9.29 13.01 10.85
N LEU A 93 -8.08 13.56 10.96
CA LEU A 93 -7.17 13.72 9.84
C LEU A 93 -6.80 12.38 9.20
N LEU A 94 -6.52 11.36 10.01
CA LEU A 94 -6.20 10.01 9.53
C LEU A 94 -7.36 9.42 8.71
N ILE A 95 -8.60 9.52 9.21
CA ILE A 95 -9.79 9.04 8.47
C ILE A 95 -9.93 9.78 7.14
N ARG A 96 -9.73 11.10 7.15
CA ARG A 96 -9.81 11.92 5.93
C ARG A 96 -8.75 11.51 4.91
N VAL A 97 -7.48 11.36 5.28
CA VAL A 97 -6.44 10.96 4.32
C VAL A 97 -6.67 9.57 3.77
N CYS A 98 -7.18 8.65 4.59
CA CYS A 98 -7.58 7.32 4.14
C CYS A 98 -8.70 7.41 3.09
N ALA A 99 -9.74 8.20 3.37
CA ALA A 99 -10.84 8.41 2.42
C ALA A 99 -10.37 9.07 1.12
N ASP A 100 -9.55 10.13 1.20
CA ASP A 100 -9.01 10.82 0.02
C ASP A 100 -8.14 9.89 -0.82
N LEU A 101 -7.37 8.99 -0.19
CA LEU A 101 -6.62 7.93 -0.85
C LEU A 101 -7.55 6.96 -1.60
N SER A 102 -8.57 6.41 -0.95
CA SER A 102 -9.53 5.48 -1.57
C SER A 102 -10.28 6.11 -2.74
N LEU A 103 -10.58 7.41 -2.64
CA LEU A 103 -11.29 8.17 -3.67
C LEU A 103 -10.36 8.67 -4.79
N GLY A 104 -9.05 8.44 -4.72
CA GLY A 104 -8.07 8.90 -5.71
C GLY A 104 -7.87 10.42 -5.74
N ARG A 105 -8.23 11.14 -4.67
CA ARG A 105 -8.18 12.60 -4.56
C ARG A 105 -6.78 13.08 -4.22
N THR A 106 -5.88 13.02 -5.20
CA THR A 106 -4.44 13.23 -5.00
C THR A 106 -4.09 14.59 -4.38
N VAL A 107 -4.80 15.66 -4.75
CA VAL A 107 -4.54 17.01 -4.22
C VAL A 107 -4.97 17.11 -2.75
N GLU A 108 -6.16 16.62 -2.41
CA GLU A 108 -6.69 16.59 -1.05
C GLU A 108 -5.87 15.67 -0.15
N LEU A 109 -5.44 14.53 -0.69
CA LEU A 109 -4.56 13.57 -0.04
C LEU A 109 -3.24 14.22 0.34
N ALA A 110 -2.54 14.88 -0.60
CA ALA A 110 -1.27 15.54 -0.33
C ALA A 110 -1.40 16.58 0.79
N ARG A 111 -2.45 17.42 0.73
CA ARG A 111 -2.74 18.41 1.77
C ARG A 111 -3.03 17.75 3.12
N GLY A 112 -3.84 16.69 3.14
CA GLY A 112 -4.18 16.00 4.38
C GLY A 112 -2.98 15.29 5.01
N VAL A 113 -2.09 14.71 4.20
CA VAL A 113 -0.82 14.10 4.66
C VAL A 113 0.09 15.16 5.28
N GLU A 114 0.22 16.33 4.67
CA GLU A 114 0.97 17.46 5.21
C GLU A 114 0.39 17.93 6.55
N GLU A 115 -0.93 18.13 6.63
CA GLU A 115 -1.63 18.50 7.86
C GLU A 115 -1.41 17.48 8.98
N LEU A 116 -1.54 16.18 8.68
CA LEU A 116 -1.32 15.09 9.64
C LEU A 116 0.13 15.04 10.11
N SER A 117 1.09 15.22 9.19
CA SER A 117 2.52 15.27 9.51
C SER A 117 2.86 16.45 10.43
N ASN A 118 2.33 17.64 10.13
CA ASN A 118 2.54 18.85 10.92
C ASN A 118 1.95 18.72 12.33
N LEU A 119 0.73 18.18 12.45
CA LEU A 119 0.11 17.90 13.74
C LEU A 119 0.94 16.87 14.53
N ALA A 120 1.37 15.80 13.87
CA ALA A 120 2.19 14.76 14.48
C ALA A 120 3.52 15.31 15.01
N ALA A 121 4.15 16.24 14.28
CA ALA A 121 5.37 16.90 14.70
C ALA A 121 5.13 17.83 15.90
N ALA A 122 4.09 18.67 15.84
CA ALA A 122 3.77 19.65 16.88
C ALA A 122 3.47 18.99 18.24
N PHE A 123 2.81 17.84 18.23
CA PHE A 123 2.40 17.11 19.44
C PHE A 123 3.19 15.81 19.68
N GLN A 124 4.26 15.57 18.90
CA GLN A 124 5.12 14.39 19.00
C GLN A 124 4.36 13.04 18.89
N PHE A 125 3.27 13.01 18.13
CA PHE A 125 2.50 11.78 17.89
C PHE A 125 3.21 10.85 16.92
N ARG A 126 4.00 9.90 17.46
CA ARG A 126 4.76 8.94 16.64
C ARG A 126 3.88 8.15 15.68
N ARG A 127 2.73 7.64 16.13
CA ARG A 127 1.76 6.89 15.30
C ARG A 127 1.36 7.66 14.04
N TYR A 128 0.96 8.92 14.18
CA TYR A 128 0.50 9.74 13.06
C TYR A 128 1.64 10.14 12.13
N ARG A 129 2.85 10.37 12.65
CA ARG A 129 4.03 10.61 11.82
C ARG A 129 4.34 9.40 10.92
N VAL A 130 4.27 8.19 11.47
CA VAL A 130 4.46 6.96 10.69
C VAL A 130 3.37 6.81 9.64
N LEU A 131 2.10 6.97 10.02
CA LEU A 131 0.98 6.84 9.09
C LEU A 131 0.98 7.90 7.99
N ALA A 132 1.33 9.15 8.30
CA ALA A 132 1.48 10.21 7.31
C ALA A 132 2.55 9.86 6.27
N ARG A 133 3.69 9.28 6.69
CA ARG A 133 4.72 8.80 5.76
C ARG A 133 4.21 7.66 4.89
N LEU A 134 3.51 6.68 5.48
CA LEU A 134 3.00 5.52 4.73
C LEU A 134 2.00 5.97 3.67
N VAL A 135 0.98 6.72 4.10
CA VAL A 135 -0.06 7.23 3.19
C VAL A 135 0.52 8.19 2.16
N GLY A 136 1.48 9.03 2.55
CA GLY A 136 2.19 9.93 1.65
C GLY A 136 2.96 9.24 0.53
N SER A 137 3.40 7.99 0.72
CA SER A 137 4.04 7.20 -0.34
C SER A 137 3.11 6.88 -1.52
N ALA A 138 1.79 7.04 -1.35
CA ALA A 138 0.82 6.96 -2.45
C ALA A 138 0.92 8.15 -3.42
N LEU A 139 1.61 9.24 -3.07
CA LEU A 139 1.78 10.36 -4.00
C LEU A 139 2.72 9.97 -5.16
N GLU A 140 3.57 8.98 -4.93
CA GLU A 140 4.47 8.39 -5.92
C GLU A 140 3.78 7.27 -6.73
N GLU A 141 4.21 7.08 -7.98
CA GLU A 141 3.65 6.06 -8.86
C GLU A 141 4.28 4.66 -8.67
N GLU A 142 5.38 4.59 -7.91
CA GLU A 142 6.10 3.36 -7.61
C GLU A 142 6.18 3.17 -6.09
N PRO A 143 6.18 1.94 -5.58
CA PRO A 143 6.32 1.67 -4.16
C PRO A 143 7.67 2.13 -3.62
N ASP A 144 7.66 2.84 -2.49
CA ASP A 144 8.86 3.13 -1.71
C ASP A 144 9.23 1.90 -0.86
N VAL A 145 9.91 0.94 -1.48
CA VAL A 145 10.30 -0.31 -0.83
C VAL A 145 11.17 -0.11 0.41
N PRO A 146 12.20 0.77 0.43
CA PRO A 146 12.92 1.11 1.65
C PRO A 146 12.00 1.55 2.79
N LEU A 147 11.03 2.42 2.50
CA LEU A 147 10.05 2.85 3.50
C LEU A 147 9.22 1.68 4.03
N LEU A 148 8.73 0.81 3.16
CA LEU A 148 7.91 -0.35 3.55
C LEU A 148 8.70 -1.32 4.43
N LEU A 149 9.95 -1.61 4.09
CA LEU A 149 10.82 -2.47 4.90
C LEU A 149 11.05 -1.87 6.29
N ALA A 150 11.30 -0.56 6.38
CA ALA A 150 11.44 0.13 7.66
C ALA A 150 10.14 0.13 8.48
N MET A 151 8.99 0.29 7.83
CA MET A 151 7.68 0.35 8.50
C MET A 151 7.23 -0.96 9.09
N ARG A 152 7.63 -2.10 8.52
CA ARG A 152 7.34 -3.42 9.10
C ARG A 152 7.86 -3.54 10.54
N GLU A 153 8.98 -2.90 10.83
CA GLU A 153 9.67 -2.99 12.12
C GLU A 153 9.28 -1.85 13.09
N GLU A 154 8.39 -0.95 12.64
CA GLU A 154 7.97 0.22 13.42
C GLU A 154 6.90 -0.14 14.45
N ASP A 155 7.22 0.07 15.73
CA ASP A 155 6.35 -0.26 16.86
C ASP A 155 5.29 0.82 17.14
N ALA A 156 5.52 2.07 16.71
CA ALA A 156 4.61 3.18 16.97
C ALA A 156 3.25 3.06 16.25
N SER A 157 3.15 2.21 15.23
CA SER A 157 1.89 1.96 14.51
C SER A 157 1.79 0.51 14.02
N PRO A 158 1.13 -0.37 14.79
CA PRO A 158 0.87 -1.74 14.35
C PRO A 158 0.09 -1.82 13.03
N MET A 159 -0.76 -0.82 12.74
CA MET A 159 -1.45 -0.71 11.45
C MET A 159 -0.45 -0.49 10.31
N ALA A 160 0.50 0.44 10.46
CA ALA A 160 1.49 0.71 9.42
C ALA A 160 2.37 -0.52 9.17
N ALA A 161 2.80 -1.19 10.25
CA ALA A 161 3.59 -2.42 10.15
C ALA A 161 2.86 -3.54 9.40
N ARG A 162 1.59 -3.80 9.73
CA ARG A 162 0.78 -4.82 9.05
C ARG A 162 0.52 -4.49 7.58
N VAL A 163 0.17 -3.24 7.28
CA VAL A 163 -0.06 -2.79 5.90
C VAL A 163 1.23 -2.87 5.09
N ALA A 164 2.36 -2.42 5.64
CA ALA A 164 3.66 -2.50 4.98
C ALA A 164 4.08 -3.96 4.70
N ALA A 165 3.96 -4.84 5.70
CA ALA A 165 4.23 -6.27 5.52
C ALA A 165 3.35 -6.89 4.42
N CYS A 166 2.07 -6.55 4.39
CA CYS A 166 1.15 -7.02 3.35
C CYS A 166 1.48 -6.45 1.96
N LEU A 167 1.90 -5.18 1.86
CA LEU A 167 2.35 -4.57 0.60
C LEU A 167 3.66 -5.16 0.08
N LEU A 168 4.46 -5.74 0.98
CA LEU A 168 5.66 -6.50 0.65
C LEU A 168 5.35 -7.97 0.28
N GLY A 169 4.09 -8.42 0.33
CA GLY A 169 3.73 -9.80 -0.01
C GLY A 169 3.58 -10.76 1.18
N GLY A 170 3.70 -10.22 2.40
CA GLY A 170 3.37 -10.94 3.62
C GLY A 170 1.87 -11.29 3.74
N PRO A 171 1.44 -11.78 4.92
CA PRO A 171 0.06 -12.19 5.14
C PRO A 171 -0.97 -11.09 4.87
N PRO A 172 -2.17 -11.44 4.35
CA PRO A 172 -3.21 -10.45 4.05
C PRO A 172 -3.76 -9.80 5.32
N VAL A 173 -3.99 -8.50 5.25
CA VAL A 173 -4.65 -7.74 6.32
C VAL A 173 -6.15 -8.07 6.42
N ARG A 174 -6.69 -8.04 7.64
CA ARG A 174 -8.11 -8.41 7.93
C ARG A 174 -8.96 -7.23 8.40
N ASP A 175 -8.35 -6.26 9.07
CA ASP A 175 -9.05 -5.07 9.55
C ASP A 175 -9.55 -4.19 8.39
N ALA A 176 -10.65 -3.47 8.61
CA ALA A 176 -11.24 -2.62 7.57
C ALA A 176 -10.34 -1.43 7.21
N MET A 177 -9.70 -0.79 8.19
CA MET A 177 -8.78 0.33 7.95
C MET A 177 -7.49 -0.16 7.30
N ASP A 178 -6.95 -1.29 7.75
CA ASP A 178 -5.77 -1.88 7.12
C ASP A 178 -6.04 -2.21 5.64
N ARG A 179 -7.20 -2.81 5.33
CA ARG A 179 -7.60 -3.13 3.95
C ARG A 179 -7.74 -1.89 3.10
N LEU A 180 -8.41 -0.86 3.62
CA LEU A 180 -8.58 0.41 2.92
C LEU A 180 -7.23 1.04 2.55
N LEU A 181 -6.27 1.06 3.48
CA LEU A 181 -4.92 1.55 3.22
C LEU A 181 -4.18 0.68 2.21
N TYR A 182 -4.21 -0.64 2.37
CA TYR A 182 -3.58 -1.58 1.45
C TYR A 182 -4.11 -1.42 0.03
N GLU A 183 -5.43 -1.40 -0.15
CA GLU A 183 -6.11 -1.27 -1.44
C GLU A 183 -5.81 0.09 -2.07
N GLY A 184 -5.89 1.17 -1.29
CA GLY A 184 -5.61 2.53 -1.75
C GLY A 184 -4.16 2.73 -2.21
N LEU A 185 -3.19 2.32 -1.39
CA LEU A 185 -1.76 2.36 -1.74
C LEU A 185 -1.49 1.50 -2.97
N SER A 186 -2.02 0.28 -2.96
CA SER A 186 -1.90 -0.63 -4.09
C SER A 186 -2.44 -0.01 -5.37
N ALA A 187 -3.68 0.47 -5.37
CA ALA A 187 -4.35 0.98 -6.59
C ALA A 187 -3.56 2.10 -7.28
N ARG A 188 -2.74 2.84 -6.52
CA ARG A 188 -2.00 3.99 -6.99
C ARG A 188 -0.66 3.66 -7.66
N TRP A 189 -0.04 2.55 -7.26
CA TRP A 189 1.26 2.13 -7.77
C TRP A 189 1.15 1.33 -9.07
N ARG A 190 2.09 1.55 -9.99
CA ARG A 190 2.20 0.85 -11.28
C ARG A 190 2.85 -0.52 -11.17
N SER A 191 3.53 -0.81 -10.07
CA SER A 191 4.16 -2.09 -9.81
C SER A 191 3.66 -2.71 -8.51
N ARG A 192 4.03 -3.97 -8.27
CA ARG A 192 3.78 -4.72 -7.04
C ARG A 192 5.07 -5.38 -6.58
N VAL A 193 5.20 -5.50 -5.26
CA VAL A 193 6.19 -6.40 -4.67
C VAL A 193 5.58 -7.78 -4.65
N GLU A 194 6.21 -8.71 -5.36
CA GLU A 194 5.77 -10.11 -5.44
C GLU A 194 6.76 -11.01 -4.68
N PRO A 195 6.33 -11.63 -3.57
CA PRO A 195 7.17 -12.57 -2.85
C PRO A 195 7.32 -13.85 -3.67
N LEU A 196 8.49 -14.48 -3.59
CA LEU A 196 8.70 -15.78 -4.23
C LEU A 196 7.79 -16.86 -3.61
N GLU A 197 7.58 -16.79 -2.30
CA GLU A 197 6.67 -17.66 -1.55
C GLU A 197 5.49 -16.84 -1.01
N ALA A 198 4.30 -17.08 -1.56
CA ALA A 198 3.10 -16.33 -1.17
C ALA A 198 2.77 -16.48 0.33
N GLY A 199 2.45 -15.37 0.98
CA GLY A 199 2.08 -15.35 2.40
C GLY A 199 3.27 -15.38 3.37
N ARG A 200 4.51 -15.41 2.86
CA ARG A 200 5.71 -15.14 3.66
C ARG A 200 6.12 -13.67 3.54
N ASP A 201 6.51 -13.09 4.66
CA ASP A 201 7.08 -11.74 4.70
C ASP A 201 8.51 -11.77 4.16
N PRO A 202 8.82 -11.05 3.05
CA PRO A 202 10.15 -11.09 2.47
C PRO A 202 11.17 -10.33 3.33
N SER A 203 12.34 -10.90 3.50
CA SER A 203 13.45 -10.27 4.21
C SER A 203 14.23 -9.26 3.36
N TRP A 204 14.07 -9.31 2.03
CA TRP A 204 14.69 -8.38 1.08
C TRP A 204 13.92 -8.37 -0.25
N VAL A 205 14.11 -7.30 -1.02
CA VAL A 205 13.39 -7.08 -2.28
C VAL A 205 14.35 -6.74 -3.39
N PHE A 206 14.17 -7.34 -4.57
CA PHE A 206 14.88 -6.97 -5.79
C PHE A 206 14.00 -6.11 -6.70
N ASP A 207 14.51 -4.95 -7.12
CA ASP A 207 13.89 -4.14 -8.17
C ASP A 207 14.68 -4.31 -9.48
N PRO A 208 14.18 -5.10 -10.44
CA PRO A 208 14.85 -5.32 -11.71
C PRO A 208 14.86 -4.06 -12.59
N GLY A 209 13.84 -3.21 -12.49
CA GLY A 209 13.72 -1.97 -13.26
C GLY A 209 14.77 -0.95 -12.85
N ARG A 210 14.98 -0.79 -11.54
CA ARG A 210 16.01 0.10 -10.96
C ARG A 210 17.36 -0.57 -10.76
N ARG A 211 17.47 -1.89 -10.98
CA ARG A 211 18.69 -2.68 -10.81
C ARG A 211 19.30 -2.53 -9.40
N VAL A 212 18.44 -2.61 -8.38
CA VAL A 212 18.85 -2.44 -6.99
C VAL A 212 18.24 -3.53 -6.11
N VAL A 213 18.98 -3.91 -5.08
CA VAL A 213 18.50 -4.79 -4.02
C VAL A 213 18.24 -3.93 -2.78
N TYR A 214 17.06 -4.07 -2.20
CA TYR A 214 16.66 -3.42 -0.96
C TYR A 214 16.75 -4.41 0.20
N LEU A 215 17.62 -4.10 1.16
CA LEU A 215 17.71 -4.74 2.47
C LEU A 215 17.14 -3.76 3.52
N PRO A 216 16.75 -4.21 4.72
CA PRO A 216 16.11 -3.36 5.73
C PRO A 216 16.86 -2.04 6.03
N GLU A 217 18.19 -2.08 6.07
CA GLU A 217 19.01 -0.92 6.45
C GLU A 217 19.89 -0.37 5.32
N ARG A 218 19.89 -1.00 4.14
CA ARG A 218 20.78 -0.62 3.03
C ARG A 218 20.25 -1.03 1.67
N ALA A 219 20.63 -0.28 0.65
CA ALA A 219 20.34 -0.59 -0.76
C ALA A 219 21.65 -0.86 -1.51
N PRO A 220 22.28 -2.04 -1.32
CA PRO A 220 23.57 -2.33 -1.94
C PRO A 220 23.49 -2.32 -3.47
N SER A 221 24.51 -1.74 -4.10
CA SER A 221 24.73 -1.89 -5.54
C SER A 221 25.40 -3.23 -5.83
N ALA A 222 24.94 -3.92 -6.87
CA ALA A 222 25.60 -5.11 -7.41
C ALA A 222 25.96 -4.89 -8.88
N THR A 223 26.90 -5.68 -9.39
CA THR A 223 27.31 -5.56 -10.79
C THR A 223 26.17 -5.94 -11.74
N PRO A 224 26.09 -5.37 -12.96
CA PRO A 224 25.04 -5.72 -13.92
C PRO A 224 24.92 -7.23 -14.19
N LEU A 225 26.06 -7.93 -14.23
CA LEU A 225 26.12 -9.39 -14.36
C LEU A 225 25.50 -10.11 -13.14
N ALA A 226 25.80 -9.65 -11.92
CA ALA A 226 25.26 -10.25 -10.71
C ALA A 226 23.73 -10.07 -10.63
N LEU A 227 23.24 -8.88 -11.04
CA LEU A 227 21.81 -8.59 -11.09
C LEU A 227 21.10 -9.39 -12.19
N ARG A 228 21.76 -9.66 -13.32
CA ARG A 228 21.21 -10.56 -14.35
C ARG A 228 21.07 -11.99 -13.85
N ILE A 229 22.06 -12.50 -13.13
CA ILE A 229 21.98 -13.82 -12.48
C ILE A 229 20.85 -13.83 -11.45
N LEU A 230 20.71 -12.77 -10.66
CA LEU A 230 19.65 -12.63 -9.67
C LEU A 230 18.27 -12.68 -10.31
N ASP A 231 18.07 -11.93 -11.40
CA ASP A 231 16.82 -11.93 -12.16
C ASP A 231 16.50 -13.31 -12.75
N GLY A 232 17.50 -13.99 -13.32
CA GLY A 232 17.36 -15.36 -13.81
C GLY A 232 16.98 -16.36 -12.72
N LEU A 233 17.51 -16.21 -11.51
CA LEU A 233 17.10 -17.03 -10.36
C LEU A 233 15.63 -16.81 -10.00
N PHE A 234 15.12 -15.57 -10.04
CA PHE A 234 13.69 -15.31 -9.83
C PHE A 234 12.83 -15.92 -10.94
N GLU A 235 13.24 -15.85 -12.21
CA GLU A 235 12.52 -16.50 -13.31
C GLU A 235 12.53 -18.03 -13.20
N ALA A 236 13.58 -18.62 -12.62
CA ALA A 236 13.69 -20.05 -12.38
C ALA A 236 12.93 -20.55 -11.13
N GLY A 237 12.15 -19.70 -10.46
CA GLY A 237 11.44 -20.08 -9.23
C GLY A 237 12.32 -20.10 -7.98
N GLY A 238 13.50 -19.47 -8.04
CA GLY A 238 14.36 -19.20 -6.89
C GLY A 238 15.52 -20.16 -6.68
N ALA A 239 15.66 -21.19 -7.50
CA ALA A 239 16.82 -22.07 -7.50
C ALA A 239 17.19 -22.45 -8.94
N ALA A 240 18.48 -22.66 -9.19
CA ALA A 240 18.99 -23.05 -10.50
C ALA A 240 20.29 -23.84 -10.39
N SER A 241 20.49 -24.76 -11.33
CA SER A 241 21.71 -25.53 -11.50
C SER A 241 22.89 -24.66 -11.98
N LEU A 242 24.13 -25.12 -11.82
CA LEU A 242 25.31 -24.42 -12.34
C LEU A 242 25.22 -24.07 -13.85
N PRO A 243 24.76 -24.95 -14.74
CA PRO A 243 24.54 -24.63 -16.15
C PRO A 243 23.52 -23.51 -16.38
N GLU A 244 22.40 -23.53 -15.66
CA GLU A 244 21.36 -22.50 -15.77
C GLU A 244 21.86 -21.14 -15.29
N VAL A 245 22.57 -21.10 -14.15
CA VAL A 245 23.19 -19.86 -13.66
C VAL A 245 24.22 -19.32 -14.65
N ALA A 246 24.98 -20.20 -15.32
CA ALA A 246 25.91 -19.81 -16.38
C ALA A 246 25.16 -19.20 -17.59
N ARG A 247 24.02 -19.80 -17.99
CA ARG A 247 23.14 -19.27 -19.04
C ARG A 247 22.61 -17.89 -18.68
N PHE A 248 22.10 -17.70 -17.46
CA PHE A 248 21.59 -16.39 -17.02
C PHE A 248 22.67 -15.31 -17.06
N GLY A 249 23.89 -15.60 -16.63
CA GLY A 249 24.97 -14.60 -16.59
C GLY A 249 25.52 -14.24 -17.97
N TRP A 250 25.81 -15.25 -18.79
CA TRP A 250 26.65 -15.12 -19.99
C TRP A 250 26.01 -15.61 -21.29
N ASP A 251 24.75 -16.02 -21.26
CA ASP A 251 24.02 -16.51 -22.44
C ASP A 251 24.75 -17.66 -23.15
N ILE A 252 25.22 -18.63 -22.35
CA ILE A 252 25.99 -19.78 -22.82
C ILE A 252 25.02 -20.92 -23.18
N ASP A 253 25.06 -21.37 -24.43
CA ASP A 253 24.27 -22.50 -24.92
C ASP A 253 24.80 -23.85 -24.42
N GLU A 254 26.11 -24.07 -24.51
CA GLU A 254 26.79 -25.29 -24.05
C GLU A 254 27.70 -25.03 -22.85
N TYR A 255 27.30 -25.57 -21.69
CA TYR A 255 28.05 -25.43 -20.45
C TYR A 255 29.25 -26.38 -20.39
N HIS A 256 30.44 -25.84 -20.10
CA HIS A 256 31.65 -26.64 -19.89
C HIS A 256 32.14 -26.54 -18.44
N GLN A 257 32.03 -27.64 -17.68
CA GLN A 257 32.27 -27.66 -16.22
C GLN A 257 33.60 -27.02 -15.79
N LEU A 258 34.72 -27.36 -16.44
CA LEU A 258 36.03 -26.82 -16.04
C LEU A 258 36.21 -25.32 -16.37
N ARG A 259 35.50 -24.81 -17.37
CA ARG A 259 35.67 -23.45 -17.89
C ARG A 259 34.70 -22.49 -17.22
N ASP A 260 33.44 -22.90 -17.10
CA ASP A 260 32.34 -22.01 -16.79
C ASP A 260 31.99 -22.02 -15.28
N SER A 261 32.23 -23.13 -14.55
CA SER A 261 32.01 -23.19 -13.09
C SER A 261 32.75 -22.07 -12.35
N LYS A 262 34.03 -21.85 -12.69
CA LYS A 262 34.84 -20.82 -12.03
C LYS A 262 34.25 -19.43 -12.23
N ARG A 263 33.71 -19.13 -13.42
CA ARG A 263 33.06 -17.85 -13.71
C ARG A 263 31.82 -17.67 -12.86
N VAL A 264 30.96 -18.70 -12.81
CA VAL A 264 29.75 -18.73 -11.96
C VAL A 264 30.11 -18.47 -10.50
N HIS A 265 31.05 -19.23 -9.93
CA HIS A 265 31.47 -19.08 -8.54
C HIS A 265 31.98 -17.66 -8.23
N VAL A 266 32.76 -17.05 -9.13
CA VAL A 266 33.25 -15.67 -8.96
C VAL A 266 32.10 -14.66 -8.99
N ALA A 267 31.13 -14.82 -9.90
CA ALA A 267 29.97 -13.94 -9.99
C ALA A 267 29.07 -14.07 -8.74
N ILE A 268 28.78 -15.29 -8.31
CA ILE A 268 28.00 -15.55 -7.08
C ILE A 268 28.72 -14.99 -5.85
N ARG A 269 30.04 -15.13 -5.75
CA ARG A 269 30.82 -14.53 -4.66
C ARG A 269 30.68 -13.01 -4.63
N ARG A 270 30.63 -12.35 -5.78
CA ARG A 270 30.40 -10.90 -5.87
C ARG A 270 28.97 -10.53 -5.47
N LEU A 271 27.98 -11.32 -5.91
CA LEU A 271 26.58 -11.12 -5.54
C LEU A 271 26.39 -11.28 -4.02
N ARG A 272 26.92 -12.35 -3.41
CA ARG A 272 26.90 -12.57 -1.95
C ARG A 272 27.54 -11.42 -1.18
N ARG A 273 28.67 -10.87 -1.66
CA ARG A 273 29.27 -9.66 -1.03
C ARG A 273 28.34 -8.45 -1.01
N ALA A 274 27.43 -8.36 -1.97
CA ALA A 274 26.49 -7.25 -2.03
C ALA A 274 25.30 -7.47 -1.09
N ILE A 275 24.71 -8.67 -1.10
CA ILE A 275 23.41 -8.94 -0.48
C ILE A 275 23.48 -9.62 0.89
N GLU A 276 24.59 -10.31 1.20
CA GLU A 276 24.74 -11.02 2.48
C GLU A 276 25.36 -10.11 3.55
N ASP A 277 25.05 -10.42 4.80
CA ASP A 277 25.70 -9.79 5.95
C ASP A 277 27.08 -10.43 6.20
N ASP A 278 27.17 -11.77 6.09
CA ASP A 278 28.43 -12.51 6.01
C ASP A 278 28.46 -13.36 4.71
N PRO A 279 29.23 -12.96 3.68
CA PRO A 279 29.30 -13.70 2.41
C PRO A 279 29.89 -15.12 2.53
N SER A 280 30.55 -15.45 3.64
CA SER A 280 31.07 -16.79 3.92
C SER A 280 30.01 -17.72 4.53
N LYS A 281 28.95 -17.14 5.11
CA LYS A 281 27.80 -17.83 5.71
C LYS A 281 26.50 -17.29 5.10
N PRO A 282 26.26 -17.56 3.80
CA PRO A 282 25.13 -16.95 3.09
C PRO A 282 23.79 -17.41 3.69
N THR A 283 22.90 -16.46 3.94
CA THR A 283 21.52 -16.74 4.40
C THR A 283 20.48 -16.36 3.37
N ARG A 284 20.81 -15.60 2.32
CA ARG A 284 19.87 -15.20 1.26
C ARG A 284 20.07 -16.00 -0.03
N LEU A 285 21.32 -16.23 -0.43
CA LEU A 285 21.70 -16.96 -1.64
C LEU A 285 22.62 -18.13 -1.30
N VAL A 286 22.03 -19.29 -1.03
CA VAL A 286 22.71 -20.50 -0.58
C VAL A 286 23.24 -21.34 -1.75
N THR A 287 24.20 -22.21 -1.45
CA THR A 287 24.67 -23.23 -2.39
C THR A 287 23.75 -24.44 -2.22
N THR A 288 23.21 -24.96 -3.32
CA THR A 288 22.39 -26.19 -3.33
C THR A 288 23.22 -27.36 -3.84
N GLU A 289 22.65 -28.57 -3.88
CA GLU A 289 23.33 -29.75 -4.43
C GLU A 289 23.72 -29.56 -5.91
N GLU A 290 22.86 -28.91 -6.70
CA GLU A 290 23.04 -28.76 -8.15
C GLU A 290 23.57 -27.37 -8.57
N GLY A 291 23.54 -26.38 -7.67
CA GLY A 291 23.92 -25.01 -7.98
C GLY A 291 23.67 -24.01 -6.86
N TYR A 292 22.73 -23.09 -7.10
CA TYR A 292 22.45 -21.97 -6.19
C TYR A 292 20.95 -21.70 -6.09
N GLY A 293 20.52 -21.21 -4.93
CA GLY A 293 19.12 -20.83 -4.72
C GLY A 293 18.93 -19.90 -3.55
N PHE A 294 17.72 -19.36 -3.43
CA PHE A 294 17.34 -18.54 -2.29
C PHE A 294 17.04 -19.40 -1.06
N CYS A 295 17.31 -18.87 0.12
CA CYS A 295 17.01 -19.55 1.37
C CYS A 295 15.58 -19.26 1.83
N GLY A 296 14.84 -20.28 2.28
CA GLY A 296 13.47 -20.13 2.79
C GLY A 296 13.37 -19.40 4.14
N ASP A 297 14.46 -19.31 4.90
CA ASP A 297 14.51 -18.55 6.17
C ASP A 297 14.71 -17.04 5.94
N ALA A 298 15.21 -16.66 4.76
CA ALA A 298 15.33 -15.27 4.33
C ALA A 298 14.63 -15.09 2.97
N PRO A 299 13.30 -15.28 2.92
CA PRO A 299 12.55 -15.33 1.66
C PRO A 299 12.66 -13.98 0.93
N PRO A 300 12.82 -13.99 -0.41
CA PRO A 300 12.91 -12.77 -1.19
C PRO A 300 11.58 -12.37 -1.84
N ALA A 301 11.51 -11.10 -2.26
CA ALA A 301 10.49 -10.63 -3.19
C ALA A 301 11.13 -9.88 -4.38
N ARG A 302 10.37 -9.72 -5.46
CA ARG A 302 10.77 -8.93 -6.62
C ARG A 302 9.67 -7.92 -7.00
N ILE A 303 10.07 -6.72 -7.41
CA ILE A 303 9.14 -5.76 -7.99
C ILE A 303 8.78 -6.18 -9.42
N ARG A 304 7.48 -6.25 -9.71
CA ARG A 304 6.93 -6.55 -11.03
C ARG A 304 5.94 -5.47 -11.47
N PRO A 305 5.90 -5.10 -12.76
CA PRO A 305 4.84 -4.26 -13.30
C PRO A 305 3.46 -4.88 -13.07
N ARG A 306 2.44 -4.05 -12.82
CA ARG A 306 1.03 -4.46 -12.73
C ARG A 306 0.37 -4.65 -14.09
#